data_AF-A0A958MUE6-F1
#
_entry.id   AF-A0A958MUE6-F1
#
_cell.length_a   1.000
_cell.length_b   1.000
_cell.length_c   1.000
_cell.angle_alpha   90.00
_cell.angle_beta   90.00
_cell.angle_gamma   90.00
#
_symmetry.space_group_name_H-M   'P 1'
#
loop_
_entity.id
_entity.type
_entity.pdbx_description
1 polymer ?
#
loop_
_entity_poly.entity_id
_entity_poly.type
_entity_poly.pdbx_seq_one_letter_code
_entity_poly.pdbx_strand_id
1 'polypeptide(L)'
;PEEFMGNAIGDLNSRRGKVHSMSPKGSSQVVKAEVPLMTLFGYATDLRSLSQGRASFSMEFQEYAPVPPKVEKEILEGLGR
;
A
#
# COMPACT_ATOMS: atom_id res chain seq x y z
N PRO A 1 8.37 0.81 14.16
CA PRO A 1 9.03 1.99 14.78
C PRO A 1 8.67 3.26 14.02
N GLU A 2 8.58 4.40 14.69
CA GLU A 2 8.18 5.69 14.08
C GLU A 2 9.17 6.16 13.01
N GLU A 3 10.45 5.83 13.14
CA GLU A 3 11.50 6.15 12.17
C GLU A 3 11.24 5.61 10.75
N PHE A 4 10.55 4.48 10.62
CA PHE A 4 10.24 3.85 9.32
C PHE A 4 8.89 4.31 8.74
N MET A 5 8.12 5.07 9.52
CA MET A 5 6.77 5.48 9.17
C MET A 5 6.75 6.36 7.92
N GLY A 6 7.69 7.31 7.81
CA GLY A 6 7.80 8.19 6.64
C GLY A 6 8.05 7.40 5.35
N ASN A 7 8.94 6.41 5.40
CA ASN A 7 9.25 5.55 4.27
C ASN A 7 8.05 4.68 3.87
N ALA A 8 7.36 4.09 4.86
CA ALA A 8 6.16 3.28 4.61
C ALA A 8 5.01 4.11 4.02
N ILE A 9 4.78 5.32 4.52
CA ILE A 9 3.78 6.24 3.98
C ILE A 9 4.15 6.70 2.56
N GLY A 10 5.44 6.98 2.31
CA GLY A 10 5.94 7.33 0.99
C GLY A 10 5.66 6.24 -0.04
N ASP A 11 5.93 4.98 0.31
CA ASP A 11 5.64 3.83 -0.55
C ASP A 11 4.13 3.59 -0.74
N LEU A 12 3.32 3.74 0.31
CA LEU A 12 1.85 3.67 0.17
C LEU A 12 1.34 4.74 -0.81
N ASN A 13 1.85 5.97 -0.75
CA ASN A 13 1.48 7.03 -1.67
C ASN A 13 1.93 6.73 -3.11
N SER A 14 3.14 6.19 -3.31
CA SER A 14 3.63 5.82 -4.65
C SER A 14 2.76 4.74 -5.30
N ARG A 15 2.17 3.86 -4.48
CA ARG A 15 1.23 2.80 -4.88
C ARG A 15 -0.21 3.28 -5.05
N ARG A 16 -0.44 4.59 -5.01
CA ARG A 16 -1.77 5.23 -5.06
C ARG A 16 -2.66 4.85 -3.88
N GLY A 17 -2.03 4.56 -2.74
CA GLY A 17 -2.70 4.32 -1.48
C GLY A 17 -3.21 5.62 -0.86
N LYS A 18 -4.39 5.56 -0.26
CA LYS A 18 -4.98 6.64 0.55
C LYS A 18 -4.84 6.27 2.02
N VAL A 19 -4.04 7.04 2.75
CA VAL A 19 -3.91 6.87 4.20
C VAL A 19 -5.12 7.48 4.90
N HIS A 20 -5.84 6.68 5.68
CA HIS A 20 -7.03 7.11 6.41
C HIS A 20 -6.73 7.57 7.81
N SER A 21 -5.89 6.81 8.52
CA SER A 21 -5.61 7.08 9.92
C SER A 21 -4.27 6.52 10.32
N MET A 22 -3.66 7.18 11.30
CA MET A 22 -2.43 6.76 11.93
C MET A 22 -2.65 6.79 13.45
N SER A 23 -2.42 5.66 14.11
CA SER A 23 -2.65 5.52 15.54
C SER A 23 -1.45 4.89 16.23
N PRO A 24 -0.97 5.47 17.35
CA PRO A 24 0.09 4.87 18.13
C PRO A 24 -0.40 3.58 18.81
N LYS A 25 0.44 2.54 18.79
CA LYS A 25 0.23 1.26 19.45
C LYS A 25 1.52 0.86 20.17
N GLY A 26 1.66 1.29 21.43
CA GLY A 26 2.87 1.07 22.22
C GLY A 26 4.09 1.73 21.57
N SER A 27 5.13 0.95 21.29
CA SER A 27 6.35 1.40 20.60
C SER A 27 6.26 1.39 19.06
N SER A 28 5.07 1.12 18.51
CA SER A 28 4.82 1.04 17.06
C SER A 28 3.69 1.98 16.64
N GLN A 29 3.67 2.32 15.36
CA GLN A 29 2.60 3.10 14.74
C GLN A 29 1.78 2.16 13.84
N VAL A 30 0.47 2.26 13.91
CA VAL A 30 -0.45 1.54 13.03
C VAL A 30 -0.96 2.52 11.99
N VAL A 31 -0.70 2.23 10.71
CA VAL A 31 -1.19 3.00 9.56
C VAL A 31 -2.32 2.22 8.91
N LYS A 32 -3.49 2.83 8.77
CA LYS A 32 -4.60 2.29 7.98
C LYS A 32 -4.65 3.04 6.66
N ALA A 33 -4.63 2.30 5.56
CA ALA A 33 -4.69 2.85 4.22
C ALA A 33 -5.49 1.93 3.30
N GLU A 34 -6.18 2.54 2.34
CA GLU A 34 -6.77 1.87 1.19
C GLU A 34 -5.76 1.89 0.05
N VAL A 35 -5.44 0.73 -0.51
CA VAL A 35 -4.49 0.62 -1.62
C VAL A 35 -5.08 -0.30 -2.69
N PRO A 36 -4.99 0.03 -3.99
CA PRO A 36 -5.42 -0.88 -5.04
C PRO A 36 -4.71 -2.23 -4.92
N LEU A 37 -5.47 -3.34 -4.88
CA LEU A 37 -4.89 -4.68 -4.69
C LEU A 37 -3.79 -5.01 -5.73
N MET A 38 -3.95 -4.52 -6.96
CA MET A 38 -2.97 -4.72 -8.04
C MET A 38 -1.56 -4.19 -7.71
N THR A 39 -1.45 -3.16 -6.85
CA THR A 39 -0.17 -2.55 -6.49
C THR A 39 0.44 -3.16 -5.22
N LEU A 40 -0.27 -4.04 -4.53
CA LEU A 40 0.21 -4.72 -3.31
C LEU A 40 0.94 -6.04 -3.61
N PHE A 41 1.00 -6.48 -4.87
CA PHE A 41 1.75 -7.67 -5.24
C PHE A 41 3.25 -7.46 -4.92
N GLY A 42 3.82 -8.32 -4.06
CA GLY A 42 5.20 -8.17 -3.57
C GLY A 42 5.40 -7.19 -2.40
N TYR A 43 4.35 -6.52 -1.92
CA TYR A 43 4.46 -5.48 -0.88
C TYR A 43 5.07 -5.99 0.43
N ALA A 44 4.90 -7.27 0.76
CA ALA A 44 5.53 -7.89 1.93
C ALA A 44 7.05 -7.72 1.95
N THR A 45 7.70 -7.92 0.79
CA THR A 45 9.14 -7.83 0.63
C THR A 45 9.62 -6.39 0.68
N ASP A 46 8.89 -5.49 0.03
CA ASP A 46 9.19 -4.06 0.01
C ASP A 46 9.06 -3.46 1.41
N LEU A 47 7.97 -3.74 2.12
CA LEU A 47 7.76 -3.29 3.49
C LEU A 47 8.82 -3.84 4.45
N ARG A 48 9.24 -5.09 4.28
CA ARG A 48 10.33 -5.68 5.07
C ARG A 48 11.63 -4.91 4.84
N SER A 49 11.93 -4.55 3.59
CA SER A 49 13.12 -3.78 3.24
C SER A 49 13.09 -2.36 3.82
N LEU A 50 11.95 -1.67 3.70
CA LEU A 50 11.75 -0.31 4.21
C LEU A 50 11.82 -0.21 5.75
N SER A 51 11.48 -1.30 6.43
CA SER A 51 11.41 -1.37 7.90
C SER A 51 12.55 -2.16 8.54
N GLN A 52 13.56 -2.56 7.77
CA GLN A 52 14.64 -3.45 8.22
C GLN A 52 14.11 -4.73 8.91
N GLY A 53 12.99 -5.26 8.41
CA GLY A 53 12.35 -6.47 8.93
C GLY A 53 11.48 -6.27 10.18
N ARG A 54 11.20 -5.03 10.59
CA ARG A 54 10.48 -4.72 11.83
C ARG A 54 9.00 -4.41 11.65
N ALA A 55 8.53 -4.17 10.42
CA ALA A 55 7.12 -3.94 10.14
C ALA A 55 6.39 -5.22 9.76
N SER A 56 5.08 -5.20 10.00
CA SER A 56 4.13 -6.22 9.55
C SER A 56 2.94 -5.51 8.90
N PHE A 57 2.29 -6.19 7.97
CA PHE A 57 1.05 -5.70 7.36
C PHE A 57 0.02 -6.82 7.28
N SER A 58 -1.22 -6.40 7.18
CA SER A 58 -2.37 -7.25 6.89
C SER A 58 -3.21 -6.54 5.83
N MET A 59 -3.75 -7.30 4.89
CA MET A 59 -4.65 -6.78 3.88
C MET A 59 -5.97 -7.55 3.94
N GLU A 60 -7.06 -6.83 3.77
CA GLU A 60 -8.42 -7.36 3.71
C GLU A 60 -9.12 -6.72 2.53
N PHE A 61 -9.97 -7.49 1.83
CA PHE A 61 -10.79 -6.95 0.76
C PHE A 61 -11.82 -5.98 1.35
N GLN A 62 -11.89 -4.77 0.81
CA GLN A 62 -12.87 -3.76 1.23
C GLN A 62 -13.98 -3.63 0.19
N GLU A 63 -13.63 -3.17 -1.01
CA GLU A 63 -14.60 -2.95 -2.09
C GLU A 63 -13.95 -2.95 -3.48
N TYR A 64 -14.79 -2.98 -4.51
CA TYR A 64 -14.39 -2.66 -5.88
C TYR A 64 -14.59 -1.17 -6.14
N ALA A 65 -13.56 -0.52 -6.67
CA ALA A 65 -13.59 0.89 -7.05
C ALA A 65 -13.28 1.04 -8.55
N PRO A 66 -13.86 2.05 -9.23
CA PRO A 66 -13.53 2.33 -10.62
C PRO A 66 -12.05 2.70 -10.75
N VAL A 67 -11.38 2.06 -11.71
CA VAL A 67 -10.00 2.40 -12.05
C VAL A 67 -9.97 3.68 -12.89
N PRO A 68 -8.96 4.55 -12.72
CA PRO A 68 -8.80 5.71 -13.58
C PRO A 68 -8.60 5.29 -15.05
N PRO A 69 -9.09 6.06 -16.04
CA PRO A 69 -9.05 5.67 -17.46
C PRO A 69 -7.64 5.36 -17.99
N LYS A 70 -6.61 6.02 -17.43
CA LYS A 70 -5.21 5.76 -17.77
C LYS A 70 -4.79 4.33 -17.44
N VAL A 71 -5.18 3.85 -16.26
CA VAL A 71 -4.83 2.51 -15.74
C VAL A 71 -5.67 1.46 -16.44
N GLU A 72 -6.95 1.77 -16.70
CA GLU A 72 -7.82 0.91 -17.49
C GLU A 72 -7.22 0.62 -18.87
N LYS A 73 -6.74 1.65 -19.58
CA LYS A 73 -6.07 1.48 -20.87
C LYS A 73 -4.82 0.61 -20.78
N GLU A 74 -3.96 0.85 -19.78
CA GLU A 74 -2.75 0.04 -19.55
C GLU A 74 -3.09 -1.44 -19.28
N ILE A 75 -4.15 -1.71 -18.52
CA ILE A 75 -4.61 -3.08 -18.23
C ILE A 75 -5.17 -3.73 -19.50
N LEU A 76 -5.98 -3.02 -20.28
CA LEU A 76 -6.57 -3.53 -21.52
C LEU A 76 -5.50 -3.84 -22.57
N GLU A 77 -4.53 -2.94 -22.76
CA GLU A 77 -3.37 -3.15 -23.63
C GLU A 77 -2.55 -4.37 -23.20
N GLY A 78 -2.31 -4.55 -21.89
CA GLY A 78 -1.62 -5.72 -21.35
C GLY A 78 -2.38 -7.04 -21.52
N LEU A 79 -3.72 -6.99 -21.60
CA LEU A 79 -4.58 -8.14 -21.89
C LEU A 79 -4.73 -8.43 -23.40
N GLY A 80 -4.12 -7.62 -24.28
CA GLY A 80 -4.17 -7.81 -25.72
C GLY A 80 -5.57 -7.57 -26.32
N ARG A 81 -6.37 -6.70 -25.70
CA ARG A 81 -7.70 -6.29 -26.18
C ARG A 81 -7.76 -4.80 -26.48
#